data_AF-A0A2K3JDL6-F1
#
_entry.id   AF-A0A2K3JDL6-F1
#
_cell.length_a   1.000
_cell.length_b   1.000
_cell.length_c   1.000
_cell.angle_alpha   90.00
_cell.angle_beta   90.00
_cell.angle_gamma   90.00
#
_symmetry.space_group_name_H-M   'P 1'
#
loop_
_entity.id
_entity.type
_entity.pdbx_description
1 polymer ?
#
loop_
_entity_poly.entity_id
_entity_poly.type
_entity_poly.pdbx_seq_one_letter_code
_entity_poly.pdbx_strand_id
1 'polypeptide(L)'
;MPQYIKYSPEYILHRSGITAADSTFTSYDHGVNTSYYKKANIQVVPSGGANPTVNVMWWCESASKFINEHVAIEKAGIGANTPFEFTVDCLRRTMFVAVSAISTGSVDILVSGADLAHPE
;
A
#
# COMPACT_ATOMS: atom_id res chain seq x y z
N MET A 1 33.74 -14.44 -1.17
CA MET A 1 33.09 -13.47 -0.24
C MET A 1 31.67 -13.98 -0.02
N PRO A 2 31.20 -14.21 1.21
CA PRO A 2 29.81 -14.60 1.41
C PRO A 2 28.93 -13.41 0.97
N GLN A 3 28.12 -13.63 -0.07
CA GLN A 3 27.10 -12.67 -0.46
C GLN A 3 26.13 -12.53 0.71
N TYR A 4 26.05 -11.33 1.28
CA TYR A 4 24.99 -10.98 2.21
C TYR A 4 23.69 -10.95 1.41
N ILE A 5 22.94 -12.05 1.42
CA ILE A 5 21.63 -12.10 0.80
C ILE A 5 20.77 -11.09 1.57
N LYS A 6 20.35 -10.01 0.90
CA LYS A 6 19.50 -8.98 1.48
C LYS A 6 18.10 -9.58 1.65
N TYR A 7 17.82 -10.08 2.85
CA TYR A 7 16.56 -10.76 3.19
C TYR A 7 15.42 -9.78 3.57
N SER A 8 15.70 -8.49 3.71
CA SER A 8 14.65 -7.50 3.96
C SER A 8 13.91 -7.17 2.67
N PRO A 9 12.57 -7.22 2.66
CA PRO A 9 11.77 -6.71 1.56
C PRO A 9 12.18 -5.27 1.23
N GLU A 10 12.57 -5.01 -0.01
CA GLU A 10 12.87 -3.64 -0.44
C GLU A 10 11.56 -2.88 -0.63
N TYR A 11 11.38 -1.81 0.14
CA TYR A 11 10.25 -0.91 -0.04
C TYR A 11 10.42 -0.15 -1.34
N ILE A 12 9.43 -0.27 -2.23
CA ILE A 12 9.30 0.56 -3.41
C ILE A 12 8.33 1.69 -3.10
N LEU A 13 8.66 2.89 -3.58
CA LEU A 13 7.76 4.03 -3.49
C LEU A 13 6.55 3.75 -4.39
N HIS A 14 5.38 3.56 -3.77
CA HIS A 14 4.14 3.40 -4.51
C HIS A 14 3.56 4.77 -4.87
N ARG A 15 3.51 5.69 -3.90
CA ARG A 15 2.96 7.03 -4.07
C ARG A 15 3.68 8.02 -3.16
N SER A 16 3.77 9.28 -3.58
CA SER A 16 4.43 10.33 -2.81
C SER A 16 3.67 11.65 -2.82
N GLY A 17 3.82 12.41 -1.74
CA GLY A 17 3.35 13.78 -1.65
C GLY A 17 1.83 13.90 -1.71
N ILE A 18 1.09 12.89 -1.26
CA ILE A 18 -0.38 12.90 -1.33
C ILE A 18 -0.91 13.87 -0.28
N THR A 19 -1.62 14.92 -0.71
CA THR A 19 -2.13 15.99 0.15
C THR A 19 -3.65 16.00 0.29
N ALA A 20 -4.35 15.14 -0.44
CA ALA A 20 -5.80 15.06 -0.46
C ALA A 20 -6.28 13.61 -0.46
N ALA A 21 -7.51 13.43 0.02
CA ALA A 21 -8.19 12.14 -0.09
C ALA A 21 -8.43 11.80 -1.55
N ASP A 22 -8.36 10.51 -1.82
CA ASP A 22 -8.48 9.98 -3.15
C ASP A 22 -9.94 9.78 -3.58
N SER A 23 -10.14 9.81 -4.90
CA SER A 23 -11.46 9.59 -5.51
C SER A 23 -11.51 8.24 -6.25
N THR A 24 -12.28 8.13 -7.33
CA THR A 24 -12.42 6.87 -8.07
C THR A 24 -11.16 6.58 -8.88
N PHE A 25 -10.65 5.35 -8.80
CA PHE A 25 -9.46 4.92 -9.53
C PHE A 25 -9.80 3.93 -10.65
N THR A 26 -9.68 4.41 -11.88
CA THR A 26 -9.98 3.63 -13.10
C THR A 26 -8.75 3.32 -13.95
N SER A 27 -7.56 3.80 -13.56
CA SER A 27 -6.32 3.56 -14.30
C SER A 27 -5.55 2.41 -13.66
N TYR A 28 -5.41 1.30 -14.39
CA TYR A 28 -4.66 0.11 -13.94
C TYR A 28 -3.21 0.45 -13.54
N ASP A 29 -2.58 1.34 -14.32
CA ASP A 29 -1.16 1.70 -14.18
C ASP A 29 -0.83 2.40 -12.85
N HIS A 30 -1.85 2.83 -12.10
CA HIS A 30 -1.63 3.39 -10.76
C HIS A 30 -1.38 2.31 -9.71
N GLY A 31 -1.69 1.04 -9.99
CA GLY A 31 -1.51 -0.06 -9.04
C GLY A 31 -0.07 -0.57 -8.92
N VAL A 32 0.20 -1.26 -7.82
CA VAL A 32 1.40 -2.08 -7.64
C VAL A 32 1.05 -3.52 -7.96
N ASN A 33 1.81 -4.12 -8.87
CA ASN A 33 1.71 -5.54 -9.13
C ASN A 33 2.30 -6.34 -7.96
N THR A 34 1.44 -6.93 -7.13
CA THR A 34 1.85 -7.82 -6.04
C THR A 34 1.51 -9.29 -6.33
N SER A 35 1.25 -9.62 -7.60
CA SER A 35 0.76 -10.96 -8.01
C SER A 35 1.73 -12.11 -7.70
N TYR A 36 3.02 -11.81 -7.64
CA TYR A 36 4.08 -12.77 -7.35
C TYR A 36 4.32 -13.01 -5.85
N TYR A 37 3.66 -12.25 -4.98
CA TYR A 37 3.90 -12.32 -3.54
C TYR A 37 2.68 -12.85 -2.78
N LYS A 38 2.92 -13.56 -1.67
CA LYS A 38 1.84 -13.93 -0.74
C LYS A 38 1.32 -12.74 0.05
N LYS A 39 2.23 -11.88 0.54
CA LYS A 39 1.92 -10.73 1.39
C LYS A 39 2.52 -9.45 0.84
N ALA A 40 1.94 -8.32 1.22
CA ALA A 40 2.49 -7.00 1.00
C ALA A 40 2.61 -6.28 2.34
N ASN A 41 3.79 -5.73 2.61
CA ASN A 41 4.00 -4.79 3.70
C ASN A 41 3.80 -3.39 3.14
N ILE A 42 3.01 -2.59 3.85
CA ILE A 42 2.65 -1.23 3.46
C ILE A 42 3.13 -0.30 4.56
N GLN A 43 4.02 0.62 4.20
CA GLN A 43 4.49 1.67 5.09
C GLN A 43 3.83 2.99 4.69
N VAL A 44 3.27 3.67 5.68
CA VAL A 44 2.64 4.97 5.52
C VAL A 44 3.49 5.99 6.28
N VAL A 45 4.02 6.97 5.55
CA VAL A 45 4.95 7.98 6.08
C VAL A 45 4.31 9.36 5.93
N PRO A 46 3.55 9.81 6.94
CA PRO A 46 2.97 11.15 6.96
C PRO A 46 4.01 12.22 7.31
N SER A 47 3.80 13.43 6.79
CA SER A 47 4.58 14.63 7.08
C SER A 47 3.69 15.88 7.12
N GLY A 48 4.21 17.00 7.63
CA GLY A 48 3.49 18.29 7.62
C GLY A 48 2.22 18.34 8.47
N GLY A 49 2.11 17.49 9.49
CA GLY A 49 0.96 17.37 10.39
C GLY A 49 -0.05 16.29 9.99
N ALA A 50 0.24 15.50 8.95
CA ALA A 50 -0.70 14.51 8.42
C ALA A 50 -1.01 13.39 9.40
N ASN A 51 -2.29 13.02 9.46
CA ASN A 51 -2.78 11.81 10.12
C ASN A 51 -3.73 11.07 9.15
N PRO A 52 -3.18 10.36 8.15
CA PRO A 52 -3.97 9.82 7.05
C PRO A 52 -4.66 8.51 7.43
N THR A 53 -5.86 8.30 6.88
CA THR A 53 -6.49 6.97 6.80
C THR A 53 -6.23 6.41 5.42
N VAL A 54 -5.82 5.14 5.35
CA VAL A 54 -5.54 4.44 4.09
C VAL A 54 -6.41 3.21 3.91
N ASN A 55 -6.74 2.90 2.66
CA ASN A 55 -7.54 1.76 2.27
C ASN A 55 -6.84 0.98 1.15
N VAL A 56 -6.86 -0.35 1.24
CA VAL A 56 -6.28 -1.24 0.22
C VAL A 56 -7.38 -1.71 -0.73
N MET A 57 -7.13 -1.51 -2.02
CA MET A 57 -8.05 -1.85 -3.10
C MET A 57 -7.41 -2.81 -4.09
N TRP A 58 -8.24 -3.53 -4.84
CA TRP A 58 -7.84 -4.56 -5.80
C TRP A 58 -8.32 -4.22 -7.19
N TRP A 59 -7.49 -4.43 -8.22
CA TRP A 59 -7.94 -4.26 -9.59
C TRP A 59 -9.02 -5.29 -9.96
N CYS A 60 -10.10 -4.82 -10.59
CA CYS A 60 -11.16 -5.65 -11.12
C CYS A 60 -11.29 -5.42 -12.63
N GLU A 61 -10.90 -6.43 -13.42
CA GLU A 61 -10.94 -6.35 -14.88
C GLU A 61 -12.34 -6.07 -15.42
N SER A 62 -13.35 -6.77 -14.89
CA SER A 62 -14.74 -6.65 -15.36
C SER A 62 -15.36 -5.29 -15.07
N ALA A 63 -14.91 -4.61 -14.01
CA ALA A 63 -15.37 -3.27 -13.66
C ALA A 63 -14.41 -2.17 -14.15
N SER A 64 -13.24 -2.55 -14.70
CA SER A 64 -12.15 -1.67 -15.14
C SER A 64 -11.79 -0.59 -14.11
N LYS A 65 -11.72 -0.98 -12.83
CA LYS A 65 -11.43 -0.09 -11.71
C LYS A 65 -10.88 -0.84 -10.51
N PHE A 66 -10.26 -0.10 -9.58
CA PHE A 66 -9.96 -0.64 -8.26
C PHE A 66 -11.24 -0.73 -7.42
N ILE A 67 -11.42 -1.87 -6.75
CA ILE A 67 -12.56 -2.17 -5.88
C ILE A 67 -12.10 -2.50 -4.48
N ASN A 68 -12.96 -2.26 -3.50
CA ASN A 68 -12.74 -2.72 -2.14
C ASN A 68 -12.97 -4.22 -2.03
N GLU A 69 -12.26 -4.85 -1.09
CA GLU A 69 -12.70 -6.13 -0.56
C GLU A 69 -14.04 -5.99 0.19
N HIS A 70 -14.78 -7.09 0.31
CA HIS A 70 -16.09 -7.08 0.97
C HIS A 70 -16.02 -6.45 2.37
N VAL A 71 -15.00 -6.83 3.14
CA VAL A 71 -14.60 -6.13 4.35
C VAL A 71 -13.41 -5.25 3.97
N ALA A 72 -13.59 -3.93 4.01
CA ALA A 72 -12.55 -3.00 3.63
C ALA A 72 -11.32 -3.14 4.53
N ILE A 73 -10.14 -3.20 3.91
CA ILE A 73 -8.86 -3.19 4.62
C ILE A 73 -8.47 -1.73 4.82
N GLU A 74 -9.05 -1.11 5.84
CA GLU A 74 -8.80 0.29 6.20
C GLU A 74 -7.93 0.38 7.46
N LYS A 75 -6.95 1.29 7.45
CA LYS A 75 -6.10 1.61 8.60
C LYS A 75 -6.10 3.11 8.83
N ALA A 76 -6.64 3.51 9.98
CA ALA A 76 -6.55 4.88 10.46
C ALA A 76 -5.13 5.19 10.93
N GLY A 77 -4.69 6.42 10.71
CA GLY A 77 -3.43 6.91 11.24
C GLY A 77 -3.42 6.91 12.76
N ILE A 78 -2.24 6.68 13.32
CA ILE A 78 -2.03 6.50 14.78
C ILE A 78 -1.65 7.81 15.49
N GLY A 79 -1.63 8.93 14.77
CA GLY A 79 -1.20 10.23 15.28
C GLY A 79 -0.57 11.08 14.17
N ALA A 80 -0.62 12.41 14.34
CA ALA A 80 -0.01 13.34 13.39
C ALA A 80 1.49 13.07 13.21
N ASN A 81 1.97 13.04 11.96
CA ASN A 81 3.37 12.76 11.59
C ASN A 81 3.94 11.45 12.15
N THR A 82 3.09 10.51 12.52
CA THR A 82 3.53 9.22 13.08
C THR A 82 3.48 8.17 11.98
N PRO A 83 4.64 7.66 11.50
CA PRO A 83 4.66 6.57 10.53
C PRO A 83 4.07 5.29 11.13
N PHE A 84 3.42 4.50 10.29
CA PHE A 84 2.89 3.20 10.67
C PHE A 84 3.03 2.21 9.52
N GLU A 85 3.00 0.92 9.87
CA GLU A 85 3.13 -0.18 8.93
C GLU A 85 2.08 -1.25 9.23
N PHE A 86 1.61 -1.91 8.19
CA PHE A 86 0.76 -3.09 8.31
C PHE A 86 0.97 -4.03 7.12
N THR A 87 0.59 -5.29 7.32
CA THR A 87 0.71 -6.34 6.31
C THR A 87 -0.67 -6.77 5.83
N VAL A 88 -0.79 -7.02 4.53
CA VAL A 88 -1.99 -7.54 3.88
C VAL A 88 -1.66 -8.76 3.02
N ASP A 89 -2.63 -9.65 2.82
CA ASP A 89 -2.49 -10.74 1.85
C ASP A 89 -2.76 -10.21 0.43
N CYS A 90 -1.84 -10.46 -0.52
CA CYS A 90 -1.92 -9.90 -1.87
C CYS A 90 -2.93 -10.62 -2.77
N LEU A 91 -3.29 -11.85 -2.43
CA LEU A 91 -4.23 -12.71 -3.17
C LEU A 91 -3.91 -12.84 -4.68
N ARG A 92 -2.63 -12.68 -5.06
CA ARG A 92 -2.15 -12.65 -6.45
C ARG A 92 -2.78 -11.56 -7.33
N ARG A 93 -3.17 -10.41 -6.76
CA ARG A 93 -3.85 -9.32 -7.47
C ARG A 93 -2.96 -8.10 -7.65
N THR A 94 -3.38 -7.18 -8.51
CA THR A 94 -2.83 -5.82 -8.56
C THR A 94 -3.50 -5.00 -7.47
N MET A 95 -2.67 -4.38 -6.62
CA MET A 95 -3.08 -3.66 -5.42
C MET A 95 -2.97 -2.16 -5.63
N PHE A 96 -3.84 -1.39 -4.98
CA PHE A 96 -3.70 0.05 -4.88
C PHE A 96 -3.95 0.51 -3.44
N VAL A 97 -3.07 1.36 -2.90
CA VAL A 97 -3.25 1.93 -1.56
C VAL A 97 -3.76 3.37 -1.70
N ALA A 98 -5.05 3.54 -1.43
CA ALA A 98 -5.74 4.82 -1.44
C ALA A 98 -5.62 5.51 -0.07
N VAL A 99 -5.52 6.82 -0.06
CA VAL A 99 -5.72 7.68 1.10
C VAL A 99 -7.21 8.02 1.13
N SER A 100 -7.97 7.46 2.07
CA SER A 100 -9.41 7.72 2.21
C SER A 100 -9.68 9.01 2.98
N ALA A 101 -8.77 9.44 3.86
CA ALA A 101 -8.87 10.71 4.56
C ALA A 101 -7.48 11.28 4.89
N ILE A 102 -7.32 12.60 4.80
CA ILE A 102 -6.15 13.34 5.27
C ILE A 102 -6.58 14.76 5.63
N SER A 103 -6.09 15.28 6.76
CA SER A 103 -6.51 16.58 7.31
C SER A 103 -5.60 17.75 6.90
N THR A 104 -4.28 17.56 6.94
CA THR A 104 -3.25 18.57 6.67
C THR A 104 -1.94 17.86 6.34
N GLY A 105 -1.02 18.50 5.61
CA GLY A 105 0.28 17.91 5.31
C GLY A 105 0.24 16.97 4.11
N SER A 106 1.19 16.04 4.05
CA SER A 106 1.30 15.07 2.96
C SER A 106 1.62 13.67 3.48
N VAL A 107 1.42 12.65 2.65
CA VAL A 107 1.80 11.27 2.96
C VAL A 107 2.50 10.61 1.77
N ASP A 108 3.57 9.88 2.09
CA ASP A 108 4.20 8.93 1.19
C ASP A 108 3.76 7.51 1.56
N ILE A 109 3.52 6.68 0.54
CA ILE A 109 3.14 5.29 0.71
C ILE A 109 4.18 4.44 0.02
N LEU A 110 4.77 3.52 0.78
CA LEU A 110 5.71 2.53 0.29
C LEU A 110 5.10 1.15 0.41
N VAL A 111 5.38 0.30 -0.58
CA VAL A 111 4.90 -1.07 -0.63
C VAL A 111 6.09 -1.99 -0.82
N SER A 112 6.09 -3.12 -0.15
CA SER A 112 7.05 -4.19 -0.43
C SER A 112 6.35 -5.53 -0.49
N GLY A 113 6.70 -6.35 -1.48
CA GLY A 113 6.25 -7.73 -1.59
C GLY A 113 7.03 -8.63 -0.63
N ALA A 114 6.32 -9.49 0.11
CA ALA A 114 6.89 -10.45 1.02
C ALA A 114 6.35 -11.86 0.73
N ASP A 115 7.24 -12.78 0.37
CA ASP A 115 6.94 -14.21 0.39
C ASP A 115 7.28 -14.76 1.77
N LEU A 116 6.25 -15.19 2.53
CA LEU A 116 6.45 -15.96 3.76
C LEU A 116 6.87 -17.41 3.50
N ALA A 117 6.98 -17.84 2.24
CA ALA A 117 7.39 -19.19 1.90
C ALA A 117 8.62 -19.15 0.99
N HIS A 118 9.75 -19.49 1.59
CA HIS A 118 10.77 -20.24 0.87
C HIS A 118 10.10 -21.47 0.21
N PRO A 119 10.37 -21.76 -1.07
CA PRO A 119 10.42 -23.15 -1.49
C PRO A 119 11.62 -23.81 -0.82
N GLU A 120 11.38 -24.99 -0.23
CA GLU A 120 12.44 -25.97 0.03
C GLU A 120 12.95 -26.55 -1.30
#